data_AF-A0A1T1DJG5-F1
#
_entry.id   AF-A0A1T1DJG5-F1
#
_cell.length_a   1.000
_cell.length_b   1.000
_cell.length_c   1.000
_cell.angle_alpha   90.00
_cell.angle_beta   90.00
_cell.angle_gamma   90.00
#
_symmetry.space_group_name_H-M   'P 1'
#
loop_
_entity.id
_entity.type
_entity.pdbx_description
1 polymer ?
#
loop_
_entity_poly.entity_id
_entity_poly.type
_entity_poly.pdbx_seq_one_letter_code
_entity_poly.pdbx_strand_id
1 'polypeptide(L)'
;MKKTFCDLAIKIDGKVKLLIEIKAIGLELKDDYIRQAIDYGANSGIEWVILTNGMNWQIYRITFSKPIDKEMVYEINFSNINPKIENHIEPIYYLCKEALGKSLLDEYHSQKQALSKYYIGQMILTETVLDVIKRELKRLTPGVKIENDEIEEVLRSDVIKRDALEGDKAVDAKKKIQKAANTYLRNSSPAPKKENMPSAVNETETQKNLLNEEIPLN
;
A
#
# COMPACT_ATOMS: atom_id res chain seq x y z
N MET A 1 11.14 31.23 9.08
CA MET A 1 10.49 29.95 9.43
C MET A 1 10.98 29.54 10.81
N LYS A 2 10.10 29.34 11.79
CA LYS A 2 10.52 28.72 13.07
C LYS A 2 11.02 27.32 12.75
N LYS A 3 12.23 26.97 13.19
CA LYS A 3 12.69 25.59 13.12
C LYS A 3 11.86 24.80 14.13
N THR A 4 10.95 23.99 13.62
CA THR A 4 10.16 23.05 14.39
C THR A 4 11.03 21.83 14.64
N PHE A 5 11.28 21.47 15.89
CA PHE A 5 12.10 20.32 16.27
C PHE A 5 11.23 19.32 17.04
N CYS A 6 11.32 18.03 16.75
CA CYS A 6 10.80 17.01 17.67
C CYS A 6 11.71 16.88 18.88
N ASP A 7 11.17 16.40 20.00
CA ASP A 7 11.95 16.18 21.23
C ASP A 7 13.04 15.12 21.04
N LEU A 8 12.70 13.96 20.45
CA LEU A 8 13.66 12.89 20.17
C LEU A 8 13.52 12.34 18.76
N ALA A 9 14.61 11.74 18.28
CA ALA A 9 14.67 11.00 17.03
C ALA A 9 15.48 9.71 17.20
N ILE A 10 14.92 8.57 16.80
CA ILE A 10 15.64 7.30 16.75
C ILE A 10 16.37 7.20 15.41
N LYS A 11 17.69 7.05 15.48
CA LYS A 11 18.55 6.88 14.31
C LYS A 11 19.13 5.47 14.27
N ILE A 12 18.91 4.76 13.16
CA ILE A 12 19.50 3.45 12.87
C ILE A 12 20.35 3.61 11.61
N ASP A 13 21.61 3.21 11.68
CA ASP A 13 22.58 3.29 10.56
C ASP A 13 22.62 4.68 9.90
N GLY A 14 22.63 5.73 10.72
CA GLY A 14 22.67 7.12 10.28
C GLY A 14 21.34 7.69 9.74
N LYS A 15 20.30 6.86 9.58
CA LYS A 15 18.98 7.27 9.09
C LYS A 15 18.00 7.43 10.25
N VAL A 16 17.26 8.54 10.28
CA VAL A 16 16.16 8.70 11.24
C VAL A 16 15.03 7.78 10.82
N LYS A 17 14.59 6.91 11.74
CA LYS A 17 13.52 5.93 11.51
C LYS A 17 12.22 6.33 12.18
N LEU A 18 12.31 7.04 13.31
CA LEU A 18 11.17 7.34 14.17
C LEU A 18 11.41 8.68 14.87
N LEU A 19 10.37 9.50 14.94
CA LEU A 19 10.34 10.74 15.73
C LEU A 19 9.49 10.54 16.97
N ILE A 20 9.83 11.21 18.05
CA ILE A 20 9.06 11.14 19.30
C ILE A 20 8.81 12.56 19.80
N GLU A 21 7.54 12.89 19.97
CA GLU A 21 7.03 14.09 20.61
C GLU A 21 6.55 13.72 22.02
N ILE A 22 7.04 14.44 23.01
CA ILE A 22 6.84 14.12 24.42
C ILE A 22 5.97 15.21 25.07
N LYS A 23 5.08 14.76 25.95
CA LYS A 23 4.27 15.60 26.83
C LYS A 23 4.50 15.20 28.28
N ALA A 24 4.15 16.10 29.19
CA ALA A 24 4.26 15.83 30.63
C ALA A 24 3.36 14.66 31.04
N ILE A 25 3.85 13.84 31.97
CA ILE A 25 3.07 12.76 32.56
C ILE A 25 1.79 13.30 33.21
N GLY A 26 0.67 12.61 33.02
CA GLY A 26 -0.65 13.03 33.51
C GLY A 26 -1.41 13.98 32.58
N LEU A 27 -0.80 14.47 31.48
CA LEU A 27 -1.53 15.18 30.44
C LEU A 27 -2.22 14.20 29.48
N GLU A 28 -3.47 14.46 29.15
CA GLU A 28 -4.16 13.78 28.07
C GLU A 28 -3.52 14.15 26.72
N LEU A 29 -3.29 13.13 25.87
CA LEU A 29 -2.70 13.32 24.56
C LEU A 29 -3.77 13.78 23.56
N LYS A 30 -3.66 15.02 23.11
CA LYS A 30 -4.55 15.63 22.11
C LYS A 30 -3.93 15.56 20.73
N ASP A 31 -4.78 15.42 19.70
CA ASP A 31 -4.34 15.28 18.31
C ASP A 31 -3.51 16.50 17.81
N ASP A 32 -3.78 17.70 18.32
CA ASP A 32 -3.01 18.90 17.97
C ASP A 32 -1.54 18.83 18.41
N TYR A 33 -1.23 18.05 19.45
CA TYR A 33 0.13 17.93 19.98
C TYR A 33 1.07 17.23 19.01
N ILE A 34 0.58 16.36 18.12
CA ILE A 34 1.45 15.66 17.17
C ILE A 34 1.79 16.51 15.95
N ARG A 35 1.09 17.62 15.72
CA ARG A 35 1.20 18.43 14.49
C ARG A 35 2.65 18.84 14.18
N GLN A 36 3.37 19.32 15.18
CA GLN A 36 4.77 19.74 15.05
C GLN A 36 5.67 18.61 14.55
N ALA A 37 5.46 17.40 15.06
CA ALA A 37 6.25 16.24 14.67
C ALA A 37 5.83 15.67 13.31
N ILE A 38 4.54 15.75 12.95
CA ILE A 38 4.05 15.42 11.60
C ILE A 38 4.66 16.39 10.58
N ASP A 39 4.64 17.70 10.86
CA ASP A 39 5.22 18.70 9.95
C ASP A 39 6.72 18.47 9.77
N TYR A 40 7.46 18.16 10.83
CA TYR A 40 8.89 17.85 10.74
C TYR A 40 9.15 16.55 9.97
N GLY A 41 8.39 15.49 10.26
CA GLY A 41 8.50 14.19 9.59
C GLY A 41 8.18 14.29 8.09
N ALA A 42 7.10 15.01 7.74
CA ALA A 42 6.69 15.28 6.37
C ALA A 42 7.80 15.97 5.56
N ASN A 43 8.42 17.02 6.12
CA ASN A 43 9.49 17.76 5.47
C ASN A 43 10.82 17.01 5.39
N SER A 44 11.03 16.04 6.29
CA SER A 44 12.29 15.27 6.39
C SER A 44 12.20 13.87 5.77
N GLY A 45 11.06 13.50 5.18
CA GLY A 45 10.82 12.17 4.62
C GLY A 45 10.79 11.05 5.66
N ILE A 46 10.40 11.36 6.91
CA ILE A 46 10.29 10.38 8.00
C ILE A 46 8.83 10.05 8.19
N GLU A 47 8.48 8.76 8.08
CA GLU A 47 7.09 8.31 8.05
C GLU A 47 6.49 8.06 9.43
N TRP A 48 7.32 7.80 10.43
CA TRP A 48 6.87 7.29 11.72
C TRP A 48 7.06 8.31 12.83
N VAL A 49 6.01 8.52 13.61
CA VAL A 49 5.99 9.47 14.73
C VAL A 49 5.28 8.87 15.94
N ILE A 50 5.82 9.09 17.13
CA ILE A 50 5.17 8.77 18.41
C ILE A 50 4.78 10.07 19.11
N LEU A 51 3.55 10.13 19.61
CA LEU A 51 3.13 11.07 20.66
C LEU A 51 3.08 10.31 21.99
N THR A 52 3.75 10.81 23.03
CA THR A 52 3.75 10.13 24.33
C THR A 52 3.71 11.07 25.53
N ASN A 53 3.08 10.64 26.62
CA ASN A 53 3.19 11.26 27.95
C ASN A 53 3.93 10.34 28.94
N GLY A 54 4.66 9.35 28.44
CA GLY A 54 5.30 8.28 29.20
C GLY A 54 4.40 7.07 29.41
N MET A 55 3.13 7.27 29.80
CA MET A 55 2.17 6.20 30.08
C MET A 55 1.42 5.70 28.84
N ASN A 56 0.97 6.62 28.00
CA ASN A 56 0.30 6.33 26.73
C ASN A 56 1.23 6.71 25.58
N TRP A 57 1.34 5.83 24.60
CA TRP A 57 2.14 6.01 23.40
C TRP A 57 1.24 5.82 22.19
N GLN A 58 1.02 6.88 21.43
CA GLN A 58 0.24 6.85 20.19
C GLN A 58 1.20 6.84 19.00
N ILE A 59 1.13 5.78 18.18
CA ILE A 59 2.02 5.55 17.05
C ILE A 59 1.29 5.97 15.78
N TYR A 60 1.86 6.94 15.07
CA TYR A 60 1.32 7.49 13.83
C TYR A 60 2.20 7.16 12.63
N ARG A 61 1.55 6.89 11.49
CA ARG A 61 2.18 6.88 10.18
C ARG A 61 1.76 8.11 9.39
N ILE A 62 2.72 8.86 8.86
CA ILE A 62 2.50 9.97 7.95
C ILE A 62 2.22 9.42 6.55
N THR A 63 1.18 9.94 5.92
CA THR A 63 0.91 9.74 4.51
C THR A 63 1.31 11.00 3.75
N PHE A 64 2.28 10.89 2.84
CA PHE A 64 2.74 12.01 2.01
C PHE A 64 1.76 12.33 0.86
N SER A 65 0.56 12.75 1.22
CA SER A 65 -0.46 13.25 0.31
C SER A 65 -0.48 14.78 0.25
N LYS A 66 -1.36 15.36 -0.57
CA LYS A 66 -1.65 16.80 -0.58
C LYS A 66 -3.14 16.98 -0.26
N PRO A 67 -3.52 17.41 0.96
CA PRO A 67 -2.65 17.78 2.11
C PRO A 67 -1.94 16.56 2.74
N ILE A 68 -0.90 16.81 3.54
CA ILE A 68 -0.26 15.77 4.37
C ILE A 68 -1.32 15.20 5.30
N ASP A 69 -1.35 13.88 5.40
CA ASP A 69 -2.28 13.15 6.26
C ASP A 69 -1.53 12.26 7.25
N LYS A 70 -2.22 11.80 8.30
CA LYS A 70 -1.67 10.92 9.32
C LYS A 70 -2.70 9.87 9.75
N GLU A 71 -2.21 8.68 10.04
CA GLU A 71 -3.01 7.60 10.60
C GLU A 71 -2.45 7.18 11.95
N MET A 72 -3.28 7.20 13.00
CA MET A 72 -2.93 6.52 14.26
C MET A 72 -3.00 5.02 14.01
N VAL A 73 -1.84 4.38 13.94
CA VAL A 73 -1.75 2.95 13.64
C VAL A 73 -2.12 2.14 14.87
N TYR A 74 -1.57 2.46 16.03
CA TYR A 74 -1.93 1.81 17.30
C TYR A 74 -1.54 2.69 18.49
N GLU A 75 -2.08 2.33 19.65
CA GLU A 75 -1.79 2.96 20.93
C GLU A 75 -1.37 1.90 21.94
N ILE A 76 -0.41 2.25 22.78
CA ILE A 76 0.04 1.44 23.91
C ILE A 76 -0.26 2.22 25.19
N ASN A 77 -1.08 1.65 26.06
CA ASN A 77 -1.21 2.10 27.45
C ASN A 77 -0.43 1.14 28.34
N PHE A 78 0.68 1.61 28.90
CA PHE A 78 1.58 0.78 29.68
C PHE A 78 0.97 0.22 30.98
N SER A 79 -0.05 0.89 31.53
CA SER A 79 -0.78 0.38 32.71
C SER A 79 -1.67 -0.81 32.40
N ASN A 80 -1.99 -1.05 31.12
CA ASN A 80 -2.86 -2.14 30.68
C ASN A 80 -2.07 -3.32 30.05
N ILE A 81 -0.74 -3.28 30.06
CA ILE A 81 0.09 -4.34 29.49
C ILE A 81 0.15 -5.53 30.46
N ASN A 82 -0.08 -6.72 29.93
CA ASN A 82 0.24 -7.97 30.61
C ASN A 82 1.36 -8.66 29.82
N PRO A 83 2.55 -8.85 30.41
CA PRO A 83 3.70 -9.41 29.70
C PRO A 83 3.54 -10.89 29.34
N LYS A 84 2.50 -11.56 29.84
CA LYS A 84 2.16 -12.95 29.45
C LYS A 84 1.28 -13.02 28.22
N ILE A 85 0.77 -11.89 27.72
CA ILE A 85 -0.08 -11.83 26.52
C ILE A 85 0.78 -11.32 25.37
N GLU A 86 1.04 -12.19 24.39
CA GLU A 86 1.90 -11.89 23.24
C GLU A 86 1.44 -10.65 22.48
N ASN A 87 0.14 -10.53 22.21
CA ASN A 87 -0.46 -9.39 21.53
C ASN A 87 -0.31 -8.05 22.28
N HIS A 88 0.00 -8.06 23.59
CA HIS A 88 0.32 -6.82 24.33
C HIS A 88 1.80 -6.43 24.14
N ILE A 89 2.68 -7.41 23.90
CA ILE A 89 4.12 -7.22 23.79
C ILE A 89 4.56 -6.97 22.34
N GLU A 90 3.96 -7.68 21.38
CA GLU A 90 4.29 -7.57 19.95
C GLU A 90 4.27 -6.11 19.44
N PRO A 91 3.27 -5.26 19.74
CA PRO A 91 3.27 -3.86 19.29
C PRO A 91 4.43 -3.04 19.82
N ILE A 92 4.96 -3.39 21.01
CA ILE A 92 6.12 -2.73 21.63
C ILE A 92 7.39 -3.16 20.89
N TYR A 93 7.49 -4.43 20.52
CA TYR A 93 8.65 -4.97 19.79
C TYR A 93 8.92 -4.22 18.48
N TYR A 94 7.88 -3.79 17.76
CA TYR A 94 8.05 -3.03 16.52
C TYR A 94 8.74 -1.65 16.71
N LEU A 95 8.77 -1.13 17.94
CA LEU A 95 9.45 0.12 18.28
C LEU A 95 10.91 -0.11 18.72
N CYS A 96 11.31 -1.36 18.92
CA CYS A 96 12.69 -1.70 19.29
C CYS A 96 13.63 -1.55 18.09
N LYS A 97 14.92 -1.32 18.39
CA LYS A 97 15.98 -1.11 17.40
C LYS A 97 16.06 -2.25 16.38
N GLU A 98 15.92 -3.49 16.83
CA GLU A 98 15.99 -4.71 16.02
C GLU A 98 14.88 -4.76 14.97
N ALA A 99 13.67 -4.32 15.33
CA ALA A 99 12.51 -4.30 14.46
C ALA A 99 12.55 -3.11 13.48
N LEU A 100 12.88 -1.91 13.98
CA LEU A 100 13.01 -0.71 13.16
C LEU A 100 14.13 -0.83 12.11
N GLY A 101 15.22 -1.54 12.43
CA GLY A 101 16.30 -1.82 11.48
C GLY A 101 15.90 -2.72 10.33
N LYS A 102 14.88 -3.57 10.53
CA LYS A 102 14.37 -4.54 9.54
C LYS A 102 13.05 -4.12 8.89
N SER A 103 12.60 -2.88 9.11
CA SER A 103 11.32 -2.36 8.60
C SER A 103 10.08 -3.14 9.07
N LEU A 104 10.14 -3.84 10.20
CA LEU A 104 9.02 -4.66 10.69
C LEU A 104 7.80 -3.81 11.09
N LEU A 105 8.01 -2.55 11.48
CA LEU A 105 6.90 -1.61 11.73
C LEU A 105 6.12 -1.30 10.44
N ASP A 106 6.79 -1.24 9.28
CA ASP A 106 6.15 -1.08 7.98
C ASP A 106 5.37 -2.33 7.56
N GLU A 107 5.93 -3.51 7.84
CA GLU A 107 5.26 -4.79 7.60
C GLU A 107 4.01 -4.93 8.47
N TYR A 108 4.10 -4.60 9.76
CA TYR A 108 2.97 -4.58 10.68
C TYR A 108 1.85 -3.66 10.19
N HIS A 109 2.19 -2.44 9.75
CA HIS A 109 1.21 -1.53 9.15
C HIS A 109 0.56 -2.11 7.90
N SER A 110 1.36 -2.72 7.03
CA SER A 110 0.87 -3.33 5.80
C SER A 110 -0.09 -4.49 6.09
N GLN A 111 0.24 -5.34 7.06
CA GLN A 111 -0.63 -6.41 7.53
C GLN A 111 -1.93 -5.85 8.11
N LYS A 112 -1.85 -4.83 8.97
CA LYS A 112 -3.02 -4.18 9.56
C LYS A 112 -3.94 -3.57 8.51
N GLN A 113 -3.36 -2.95 7.48
CA GLN A 113 -4.12 -2.39 6.36
C GLN A 113 -4.78 -3.49 5.52
N ALA A 114 -4.07 -4.58 5.23
CA ALA A 114 -4.60 -5.72 4.48
C ALA A 114 -5.76 -6.42 5.22
N LEU A 115 -5.73 -6.44 6.55
CA LEU A 115 -6.78 -6.97 7.42
C LEU A 115 -7.85 -5.95 7.79
N SER A 116 -7.78 -4.72 7.28
CA SER A 116 -8.80 -3.72 7.56
C SER A 116 -10.15 -4.13 6.97
N LYS A 117 -11.24 -3.75 7.65
CA LYS A 117 -12.61 -4.00 7.17
C LYS A 117 -12.83 -3.49 5.74
N TYR A 118 -12.18 -2.39 5.38
CA TYR A 118 -12.23 -1.80 4.04
C TYR A 118 -11.58 -2.70 3.00
N TYR A 119 -10.39 -3.23 3.30
CA TYR A 119 -9.66 -4.08 2.38
C TYR A 119 -10.35 -5.43 2.20
N ILE A 120 -10.76 -6.08 3.30
CA ILE A 120 -11.49 -7.34 3.26
C ILE A 120 -12.85 -7.17 2.59
N GLY A 121 -13.60 -6.11 2.92
CA GLY A 121 -14.90 -5.82 2.32
C GLY A 121 -14.82 -5.62 0.81
N GLN A 122 -13.85 -4.85 0.32
CA GLN A 122 -13.64 -4.67 -1.12
C GLN A 122 -13.08 -5.93 -1.79
N MET A 123 -12.26 -6.73 -1.10
CA MET A 123 -11.69 -7.97 -1.63
C MET A 123 -12.76 -9.03 -1.91
N ILE A 124 -13.73 -9.18 -1.01
CA ILE A 124 -14.82 -10.15 -1.16
C ILE A 124 -15.71 -9.83 -2.37
N LEU A 125 -15.80 -8.55 -2.75
CA LEU A 125 -16.59 -8.06 -3.88
C LEU A 125 -15.81 -8.09 -5.22
N THR A 126 -14.67 -8.76 -5.28
CA THR A 126 -13.93 -8.95 -6.54
C THR A 126 -14.50 -10.11 -7.35
N GLU A 127 -14.46 -10.02 -8.67
CA GLU A 127 -14.96 -11.08 -9.58
C GLU A 127 -14.40 -12.46 -9.20
N THR A 128 -13.10 -12.56 -8.89
CA THR A 128 -12.46 -13.82 -8.49
C THR A 128 -13.11 -14.44 -7.25
N VAL A 129 -13.46 -13.64 -6.24
CA VAL A 129 -14.12 -14.16 -5.03
C VAL A 129 -15.59 -14.46 -5.30
N LEU A 130 -16.30 -13.62 -6.04
CA LEU A 130 -17.68 -13.85 -6.45
C LEU A 130 -17.81 -15.16 -7.26
N ASP A 131 -16.87 -15.43 -8.17
CA ASP A 131 -16.81 -16.68 -8.94
C ASP A 131 -16.60 -17.91 -8.06
N VAL A 132 -15.76 -17.79 -7.02
CA VAL A 132 -15.55 -18.87 -6.05
C VAL A 132 -16.85 -19.14 -5.28
N ILE A 133 -17.51 -18.09 -4.80
CA ILE A 133 -18.80 -18.21 -4.10
C ILE A 133 -19.84 -18.85 -5.03
N LYS A 134 -19.98 -18.35 -6.26
CA LYS A 134 -20.89 -18.89 -7.28
C LYS A 134 -20.65 -20.37 -7.54
N ARG A 135 -19.39 -20.80 -7.68
CA ARG A 135 -19.04 -22.20 -7.90
C ARG A 135 -19.44 -23.09 -6.72
N GLU A 136 -19.16 -22.65 -5.49
CA GLU A 136 -19.54 -23.41 -4.30
C GLU A 136 -21.06 -23.47 -4.10
N LEU A 137 -21.78 -22.39 -4.38
CA LEU A 137 -23.24 -22.38 -4.34
C LEU A 137 -23.83 -23.34 -5.39
N LYS A 138 -23.37 -23.28 -6.65
CA LYS A 138 -23.82 -24.20 -7.70
C LYS A 138 -23.58 -25.68 -7.36
N ARG A 139 -22.49 -25.99 -6.65
CA ARG A 139 -22.19 -27.34 -6.17
C ARG A 139 -23.20 -27.82 -5.13
N LEU A 140 -23.67 -26.92 -4.27
CA LEU A 140 -24.65 -27.21 -3.22
C LEU A 140 -26.10 -27.18 -3.73
N THR A 141 -26.37 -26.43 -4.80
CA THR A 141 -27.71 -26.27 -5.39
C THR A 141 -27.73 -26.60 -6.89
N PRO A 142 -27.63 -27.90 -7.28
CA PRO A 142 -27.62 -28.29 -8.69
C PRO A 142 -28.88 -27.82 -9.43
N GLY A 143 -28.71 -27.28 -10.64
CA GLY A 143 -29.82 -26.81 -11.49
C GLY A 143 -30.30 -25.39 -11.20
N VAL A 144 -29.84 -24.75 -10.11
CA VAL A 144 -30.15 -23.35 -9.81
C VAL A 144 -29.22 -22.43 -10.60
N LYS A 145 -29.80 -21.46 -11.32
CA LYS A 145 -29.05 -20.39 -11.98
C LYS A 145 -28.70 -19.34 -10.92
N ILE A 146 -27.42 -18.98 -10.85
CA ILE A 146 -26.88 -18.01 -9.90
C ILE A 146 -25.88 -17.15 -10.68
N GLU A 147 -26.04 -15.82 -10.62
CA GLU A 147 -25.13 -14.85 -11.24
C GLU A 147 -24.32 -14.07 -10.19
N ASN A 148 -23.17 -13.51 -10.61
CA ASN A 148 -22.29 -12.80 -9.69
C ASN A 148 -22.94 -11.51 -9.15
N ASP A 149 -23.75 -10.83 -9.98
CA ASP A 149 -24.46 -9.61 -9.59
C ASP A 149 -25.43 -9.88 -8.42
N GLU A 150 -26.13 -11.02 -8.42
CA GLU A 150 -27.04 -11.43 -7.34
C GLU A 150 -26.26 -11.70 -6.03
N ILE A 151 -25.08 -12.35 -6.14
CA ILE A 151 -24.21 -12.61 -5.00
C ILE A 151 -23.64 -11.28 -4.46
N GLU A 152 -23.20 -10.39 -5.34
CA GLU A 152 -22.66 -9.10 -4.96
C GLU A 152 -23.71 -8.24 -4.26
N GLU A 153 -24.95 -8.23 -4.75
CA GLU A 153 -26.06 -7.52 -4.13
C GLU A 153 -26.29 -8.00 -2.70
N VAL A 154 -26.45 -9.31 -2.47
CA VAL A 154 -26.63 -9.90 -1.13
C VAL A 154 -25.46 -9.56 -0.20
N LEU A 155 -24.22 -9.62 -0.72
CA LEU A 155 -23.05 -9.25 0.06
C LEU A 155 -23.07 -7.78 0.48
N ARG A 156 -23.49 -6.88 -0.41
CA ARG A 156 -23.54 -5.44 -0.14
C ARG A 156 -24.70 -5.04 0.77
N SER A 157 -25.87 -5.64 0.61
CA SER A 157 -27.08 -5.25 1.32
C SER A 157 -27.18 -5.93 2.68
N ASP A 158 -26.82 -7.21 2.77
CA ASP A 158 -27.25 -8.06 3.89
C ASP A 158 -26.08 -8.59 4.74
N VAL A 159 -24.89 -8.74 4.16
CA VAL A 159 -23.74 -9.39 4.83
C VAL A 159 -22.69 -8.38 5.29
N ILE A 160 -22.25 -7.50 4.39
CA ILE A 160 -21.16 -6.57 4.67
C ILE A 160 -21.74 -5.30 5.27
N LYS A 161 -21.22 -4.92 6.44
CA LYS A 161 -21.61 -3.65 7.07
C LYS A 161 -21.27 -2.48 6.15
N ARG A 162 -22.23 -1.55 6.02
CA ARG A 162 -22.13 -0.35 5.17
C ARG A 162 -20.84 0.45 5.40
N ASP A 163 -20.40 0.56 6.66
CA ASP A 163 -19.21 1.28 7.07
C ASP A 163 -17.87 0.64 6.62
N ALA A 164 -17.89 -0.57 6.06
CA ALA A 164 -16.76 -1.22 5.42
C ALA A 164 -16.68 -0.93 3.90
N LEU A 165 -17.79 -0.48 3.30
CA LEU A 165 -17.90 -0.24 1.85
C LEU A 165 -17.84 1.23 1.46
N GLU A 166 -18.08 2.13 2.41
CA GLU A 166 -18.17 3.58 2.17
C GLU A 166 -16.99 4.35 2.78
N GLY A 167 -16.80 5.58 2.29
CA GLY A 167 -15.77 6.52 2.74
C GLY A 167 -14.43 6.36 2.03
N ASP A 168 -13.53 7.31 2.29
CA ASP A 168 -12.24 7.43 1.58
C ASP A 168 -11.37 6.17 1.72
N LYS A 169 -11.35 5.55 2.91
CA LYS A 169 -10.60 4.31 3.16
C LYS A 169 -11.12 3.13 2.31
N ALA A 170 -12.43 3.02 2.09
CA ALA A 170 -12.99 1.99 1.22
C ALA A 170 -12.65 2.24 -0.25
N VAL A 171 -12.73 3.50 -0.69
CA VAL A 171 -12.35 3.91 -2.05
C VAL A 171 -10.87 3.62 -2.31
N ASP A 172 -10.00 3.94 -1.37
CA ASP A 172 -8.56 3.69 -1.49
C ASP A 172 -8.22 2.21 -1.47
N ALA A 173 -8.90 1.41 -0.64
CA ALA A 173 -8.78 -0.04 -0.66
C ALA A 173 -9.17 -0.61 -2.04
N LYS A 174 -10.30 -0.18 -2.60
CA LYS A 174 -10.75 -0.61 -3.94
C LYS A 174 -9.70 -0.30 -5.01
N LYS A 175 -9.15 0.93 -5.01
CA LYS A 175 -8.08 1.34 -5.96
C LYS A 175 -6.83 0.48 -5.81
N LYS A 176 -6.39 0.20 -4.57
CA LYS A 176 -5.22 -0.64 -4.30
C LYS A 176 -5.40 -2.07 -4.81
N ILE A 177 -6.56 -2.66 -4.57
CA ILE A 177 -6.91 -4.02 -5.03
C ILE A 177 -6.93 -4.07 -6.56
N GLN A 178 -7.58 -3.12 -7.23
CA GLN A 178 -7.61 -3.04 -8.70
C GLN A 178 -6.21 -2.90 -9.30
N LYS A 179 -5.36 -2.06 -8.71
CA LYS A 179 -3.96 -1.89 -9.16
C LYS A 179 -3.15 -3.19 -9.00
N ALA A 180 -3.33 -3.89 -7.89
CA ALA A 180 -2.65 -5.17 -7.63
C ALA A 180 -3.10 -6.25 -8.64
N ALA A 181 -4.40 -6.36 -8.88
CA ALA A 181 -4.96 -7.28 -9.88
C ALA A 181 -4.40 -7.01 -11.28
N ASN A 182 -4.37 -5.74 -11.72
CA ASN A 182 -3.83 -5.36 -13.03
C ASN A 182 -2.33 -5.66 -13.16
N THR A 183 -1.57 -5.47 -12.09
CA THR A 183 -0.13 -5.80 -12.06
C THR A 183 0.09 -7.30 -12.17
N TYR A 184 -0.70 -8.09 -11.46
CA TYR A 184 -0.67 -9.55 -11.54
C TYR A 184 -0.99 -10.04 -12.96
N LEU A 185 -2.08 -9.55 -13.57
CA LEU A 185 -2.49 -9.90 -14.94
C LEU A 185 -1.41 -9.56 -15.97
N ARG A 186 -0.73 -8.41 -15.82
CA ARG A 186 0.37 -8.00 -16.70
C ARG A 186 1.58 -8.93 -16.60
N ASN A 187 1.88 -9.43 -15.41
CA ASN A 187 3.03 -10.29 -15.17
C ASN A 187 2.75 -11.77 -15.44
N SER A 188 1.49 -12.21 -15.43
CA SER A 188 1.06 -13.59 -15.68
C SER A 188 0.64 -13.87 -17.13
N SER A 189 0.56 -12.84 -17.98
CA SER A 189 0.28 -13.01 -19.41
C SER A 189 1.53 -13.47 -20.18
N PRO A 190 1.45 -14.51 -21.03
CA PRO A 190 2.57 -14.90 -21.90
C PRO A 190 2.93 -13.77 -22.86
N ALA A 191 4.22 -13.53 -23.10
CA ALA A 191 4.66 -12.56 -24.09
C ALA A 191 4.07 -12.90 -25.47
N PRO A 192 3.56 -11.91 -26.25
CA PRO A 192 3.04 -12.18 -27.57
C PRO A 192 4.16 -12.76 -28.45
N LYS A 193 3.91 -13.94 -29.03
CA LYS A 193 4.80 -14.53 -30.04
C LYS A 193 4.94 -13.51 -31.18
N LYS A 194 6.16 -13.03 -31.41
CA LYS A 194 6.49 -12.30 -32.64
C LYS A 194 6.23 -13.24 -33.82
N GLU A 195 5.17 -13.00 -34.56
CA GLU A 195 5.00 -13.60 -35.89
C GLU A 195 6.10 -13.05 -36.79
N ASN A 196 6.99 -13.92 -37.26
CA ASN A 196 7.91 -13.61 -38.32
C ASN A 196 7.11 -13.48 -39.62
N MET A 197 6.86 -12.25 -40.08
CA MET A 197 6.50 -12.02 -41.48
C MET A 197 7.72 -12.30 -42.37
N PRO A 198 7.55 -12.94 -43.54
CA PRO A 198 8.66 -13.13 -44.47
C PRO A 198 9.06 -11.77 -45.05
N SER A 199 10.35 -11.46 -44.96
CA SER A 199 10.97 -10.29 -45.57
C SER A 199 10.86 -10.37 -47.10
N ALA A 200 10.19 -9.39 -47.70
CA ALA A 200 10.20 -9.17 -49.14
C ALA A 200 11.62 -8.86 -49.62
N VAL A 201 12.06 -9.57 -50.65
CA VAL A 201 13.32 -9.38 -51.35
C VAL A 201 13.21 -8.08 -52.17
N ASN A 202 14.09 -7.11 -51.93
CA ASN A 202 14.25 -5.93 -52.78
C ASN A 202 15.22 -6.25 -53.92
N GLU A 203 14.68 -6.49 -55.11
CA GLU A 203 15.39 -6.36 -56.37
C GLU A 203 15.40 -4.88 -56.76
N THR A 204 16.56 -4.21 -56.74
CA THR A 204 16.88 -3.09 -57.64
C THR A 204 18.36 -2.75 -57.52
N GLU A 205 19.21 -3.45 -58.28
CA GLU A 205 20.60 -3.04 -58.49
C GLU A 205 21.00 -3.35 -59.95
N THR A 206 20.29 -2.76 -60.91
CA THR A 206 20.75 -2.73 -62.31
C THR A 206 20.10 -1.56 -63.05
N GLN A 207 20.59 -0.33 -62.82
CA GLN A 207 20.55 0.79 -63.77
C GLN A 207 21.11 2.05 -63.11
N LYS A 208 22.44 2.23 -63.17
CA LYS A 208 23.14 3.52 -63.14
C LYS A 208 24.62 3.26 -63.41
N ASN A 209 24.96 3.08 -64.68
CA ASN A 209 26.31 3.35 -65.19
C ASN A 209 26.25 3.51 -66.70
N LEU A 210 25.82 4.69 -67.12
CA LEU A 210 26.07 5.26 -68.45
C LEU A 210 26.33 6.76 -68.22
N LEU A 211 27.37 7.27 -68.88
CA LEU A 211 27.94 8.62 -68.86
C LEU A 211 28.89 8.94 -67.69
N ASN A 212 30.18 8.66 -67.94
CA ASN A 212 31.14 9.74 -68.20
C ASN A 212 32.40 9.14 -68.86
N GLU A 213 32.47 9.25 -70.19
CA GLU A 213 33.73 9.27 -70.92
C GLU A 213 34.34 10.66 -70.77
N GLU A 214 35.61 10.74 -70.43
CA GLU A 214 36.58 11.59 -71.15
C GLU A 214 38.01 11.12 -70.82
N ILE A 215 38.75 10.82 -71.89
CA ILE A 215 40.13 10.37 -72.02
C ILE A 215 41.02 11.64 -72.29
N PRO A 216 42.34 11.61 -72.57
CA PRO A 216 43.51 10.86 -72.07
C PRO A 216 44.68 11.80 -71.64
N LEU A 217 45.81 11.26 -71.16
CA LEU A 217 47.10 11.13 -71.90
C LEU A 217 48.33 11.10 -70.95
N ASN A 218 49.26 10.20 -71.31
CA ASN A 218 50.62 9.93 -70.81
C ASN A 218 50.81 9.08 -69.55
#